data_AF-K8YDB2-F1
#
_entry.id   AF-K8YDB2-F1
#
_cell.length_a   1.000
_cell.length_b   1.000
_cell.length_c   1.000
_cell.angle_alpha   90.00
_cell.angle_beta   90.00
_cell.angle_gamma   90.00
#
_symmetry.space_group_name_H-M   'P 1'
#
loop_
_entity.id
_entity.type
_entity.pdbx_description
1 polymer ?
#
loop_
_entity_poly.entity_id
_entity_poly.type
_entity_poly.pdbx_seq_one_letter_code
_entity_poly.pdbx_strand_id
1 'polypeptide(L)'
;MNENENKIIQFAELGTWSVKKSNQKPKCNHDSVYVVEGSPYLQCQTCEEDLDPIWFMTRLVKEEQVKEWRAKRLTDTINDLNQKIENQNKLKCEHCGKFTRILKI
;
A
#
# COMPACT_ATOMS: atom_id res chain seq x y z
N MET A 1 -39.45 -12.25 46.56
CA MET A 1 -39.29 -13.03 45.31
C MET A 1 -39.30 -12.03 44.17
N ASN A 2 -38.11 -11.64 43.68
CA ASN A 2 -37.96 -10.74 42.53
C ASN A 2 -37.89 -11.61 41.28
N GLU A 3 -39.04 -11.93 40.71
CA GLU A 3 -39.13 -12.52 39.38
C GLU A 3 -39.22 -11.38 38.37
N ASN A 4 -38.14 -11.16 37.61
CA ASN A 4 -38.13 -10.90 36.16
C ASN A 4 -36.75 -10.36 35.74
N GLU A 5 -35.73 -11.15 36.01
CA GLU A 5 -34.54 -11.22 35.15
C GLU A 5 -34.98 -11.91 33.84
N ASN A 6 -34.47 -11.41 32.70
CA ASN A 6 -34.69 -11.89 31.33
C ASN A 6 -35.96 -11.42 30.61
N LYS A 7 -36.10 -10.11 30.46
CA LYS A 7 -36.90 -9.57 29.35
C LYS A 7 -36.12 -9.77 28.05
N ILE A 8 -36.39 -10.87 27.34
CA ILE A 8 -35.87 -11.11 25.98
C ILE A 8 -36.45 -10.00 25.10
N ILE A 9 -35.61 -9.06 24.67
CA ILE A 9 -36.01 -7.99 23.77
C ILE A 9 -36.23 -8.61 22.39
N GLN A 10 -37.48 -8.64 21.92
CA GLN A 10 -37.76 -9.08 20.57
C GLN A 10 -37.27 -7.99 19.60
N PHE A 11 -36.43 -8.35 18.62
CA PHE A 11 -35.88 -7.40 17.64
C PHE A 11 -36.96 -6.62 16.87
N ALA A 12 -38.19 -7.14 16.78
CA ALA A 12 -39.33 -6.44 16.22
C ALA A 12 -39.73 -5.17 17.02
N GLU A 13 -39.50 -5.15 18.33
CA GLU A 13 -39.81 -4.01 19.23
C GLU A 13 -38.81 -2.86 19.10
N LEU A 14 -37.62 -3.11 18.53
CA LEU A 14 -36.58 -2.08 18.39
C LEU A 14 -36.84 -1.09 17.24
N GLY A 15 -37.88 -1.34 16.43
CA GLY A 15 -38.10 -0.61 15.19
C GLY A 15 -36.94 -0.80 14.22
N THR A 16 -37.18 -0.64 12.92
CA THR A 16 -36.06 -0.52 11.98
C THR A 16 -35.35 0.79 12.32
N TRP A 17 -34.22 0.73 13.03
CA TRP A 17 -33.33 1.87 13.20
C TRP A 17 -32.79 2.22 11.81
N SER A 18 -33.58 3.00 11.10
CA SER A 18 -33.34 3.35 9.71
C SER A 18 -32.29 4.44 9.77
N VAL A 19 -31.01 4.03 9.77
CA VAL A 19 -29.91 4.97 9.62
C VAL A 19 -30.08 5.59 8.24
N LYS A 20 -30.35 6.90 8.20
CA LYS A 20 -30.34 7.66 6.95
C LYS A 20 -28.93 7.56 6.37
N LYS A 21 -28.71 6.66 5.41
CA LYS A 21 -27.43 6.55 4.69
C LYS A 21 -27.23 7.91 4.01
N SER A 22 -26.14 8.59 4.33
CA SER A 22 -25.76 9.84 3.68
C SER A 22 -25.67 9.60 2.17
N ASN A 23 -26.29 10.46 1.35
CA ASN A 23 -26.14 10.43 -0.10
C ASN A 23 -24.76 10.93 -0.57
N GLN A 24 -23.93 11.44 0.33
CA GLN A 24 -22.57 11.87 -0.01
C GLN A 24 -21.66 10.64 -0.03
N LYS A 25 -21.30 10.21 -1.24
CA LYS A 25 -20.24 9.22 -1.41
C LYS A 25 -18.93 9.79 -0.84
N PRO A 26 -18.19 9.01 -0.03
CA PRO A 26 -16.89 9.45 0.45
C PRO A 26 -15.96 9.69 -0.75
N LYS A 27 -15.12 10.73 -0.69
CA LYS A 27 -14.04 10.89 -1.67
C LYS A 27 -13.18 9.62 -1.64
N CYS A 28 -13.08 8.93 -2.76
CA CYS A 28 -12.42 7.64 -2.85
C CYS A 28 -11.38 7.64 -3.99
N ASN A 29 -10.24 7.00 -3.73
CA ASN A 29 -9.20 6.75 -4.72
C ASN A 29 -9.36 5.38 -5.41
N HIS A 30 -10.36 4.58 -5.03
CA HIS A 30 -10.62 3.24 -5.55
C HIS A 30 -9.41 2.31 -5.44
N ASP A 31 -8.79 2.26 -4.26
CA ASP A 31 -7.56 1.46 -4.02
C ASP A 31 -7.86 0.02 -3.57
N SER A 32 -9.06 -0.22 -3.05
CA SER A 32 -9.49 -1.54 -2.59
C SER A 32 -10.86 -1.91 -3.14
N VAL A 33 -11.01 -3.19 -3.49
CA VAL A 33 -12.17 -3.74 -4.19
C VAL A 33 -12.60 -5.11 -3.64
N TYR A 34 -13.87 -5.43 -3.81
CA TYR A 34 -14.43 -6.77 -3.66
C TYR A 34 -14.70 -7.39 -5.02
N VAL A 35 -14.45 -8.69 -5.14
CA VAL A 35 -14.95 -9.50 -6.26
C VAL A 35 -16.37 -9.93 -5.91
N VAL A 36 -17.33 -9.49 -6.69
CA VAL A 36 -18.74 -9.86 -6.51
C VAL A 36 -19.02 -11.06 -7.41
N GLU A 37 -19.26 -12.23 -6.82
CA GLU A 37 -19.54 -13.45 -7.59
C GLU A 37 -20.76 -13.27 -8.50
N GLY A 38 -20.61 -13.62 -9.78
CA GLY A 38 -21.66 -13.46 -10.78
C GLY A 38 -21.81 -12.04 -11.37
N SER A 39 -21.04 -11.06 -10.87
CA SER A 39 -20.96 -9.73 -11.47
C SER A 39 -19.77 -9.61 -12.42
N PRO A 40 -19.92 -8.93 -13.58
CA PRO A 40 -18.78 -8.57 -14.42
C PRO A 40 -17.96 -7.40 -13.87
N TYR A 41 -18.41 -6.77 -12.77
CA TYR A 41 -17.78 -5.60 -12.15
C TYR A 41 -17.16 -5.93 -10.79
N LEU A 42 -16.15 -5.14 -10.41
CA LEU A 42 -15.62 -5.10 -9.05
C LEU A 42 -16.38 -4.05 -8.25
N GLN A 43 -16.49 -4.21 -6.94
CA GLN A 43 -17.11 -3.19 -6.08
C GLN A 43 -16.07 -2.52 -5.20
N CYS A 44 -16.01 -1.19 -5.17
CA CYS A 44 -15.11 -0.50 -4.24
C CYS A 44 -15.53 -0.73 -2.78
N GLN A 45 -14.57 -1.03 -1.91
CA GLN A 45 -14.86 -1.26 -0.50
C GLN A 45 -15.20 0.02 0.27
N THR A 46 -14.84 1.21 -0.25
CA THR A 46 -15.03 2.50 0.44
C THR A 46 -16.30 3.23 -0.01
N CYS A 47 -16.48 3.40 -1.31
CA CYS A 47 -17.61 4.16 -1.88
C CYS A 47 -18.71 3.27 -2.46
N GLU A 48 -18.52 1.95 -2.44
CA GLU A 48 -19.46 0.94 -2.96
C GLU A 48 -19.75 1.08 -4.47
N GLU A 49 -18.96 1.87 -5.21
CA GLU A 49 -19.11 2.02 -6.66
C GLU A 49 -18.63 0.78 -7.42
N ASP A 50 -19.35 0.45 -8.49
CA ASP A 50 -18.92 -0.56 -9.44
C ASP A 50 -17.78 -0.02 -10.31
N LEU A 51 -16.73 -0.83 -10.40
CA LEU A 51 -15.50 -0.53 -11.11
C LEU A 51 -15.28 -1.56 -12.21
N ASP A 52 -14.83 -1.07 -13.36
CA ASP A 52 -14.39 -1.92 -14.45
C ASP A 52 -13.11 -2.70 -14.04
N PRO A 53 -13.12 -4.04 -14.10
CA PRO A 53 -11.96 -4.84 -13.70
C PRO A 53 -10.71 -4.54 -14.54
N ILE A 54 -10.87 -4.29 -15.85
CA ILE A 54 -9.73 -4.05 -16.74
C ILE A 54 -9.07 -2.71 -16.42
N TRP A 55 -9.86 -1.67 -16.18
CA TRP A 55 -9.38 -0.36 -15.74
C TRP A 55 -8.62 -0.47 -14.41
N PHE A 56 -9.19 -1.16 -13.42
CA PHE A 56 -8.59 -1.32 -12.10
C PHE A 56 -7.25 -2.07 -12.19
N MET A 57 -7.22 -3.20 -12.89
CA MET A 57 -5.99 -3.99 -13.09
C MET A 57 -4.93 -3.21 -13.87
N THR A 58 -5.31 -2.48 -14.92
CA THR A 58 -4.38 -1.64 -15.68
C THR A 58 -3.74 -0.57 -14.81
N ARG A 59 -4.51 0.00 -13.88
CA ARG A 59 -4.00 0.99 -12.93
C ARG A 59 -3.00 0.37 -11.97
N LEU A 60 -3.32 -0.77 -11.36
CA LEU A 60 -2.42 -1.51 -10.48
C LEU A 60 -1.09 -1.84 -11.17
N VAL A 61 -1.15 -2.39 -12.39
CA VAL A 61 0.05 -2.75 -13.15
C VAL A 61 0.92 -1.53 -13.43
N LYS A 62 0.33 -0.38 -13.77
CA LYS A 62 1.10 0.88 -13.96
C LYS A 62 1.80 1.30 -12.67
N GLU A 63 1.12 1.22 -11.53
CA GLU A 63 1.71 1.56 -10.24
C GLU A 63 2.84 0.60 -9.87
N GLU A 64 2.68 -0.69 -10.11
CA GLU A 64 3.71 -1.70 -9.90
C GLU A 64 4.93 -1.49 -10.81
N GLN A 65 4.73 -1.27 -12.11
CA GLN A 65 5.84 -1.00 -13.04
C GLN A 65 6.66 0.22 -12.63
N VAL A 66 6.00 1.29 -12.15
CA VAL A 66 6.70 2.47 -11.63
C VAL A 66 7.52 2.12 -10.38
N LYS A 67 6.97 1.31 -9.47
CA LYS A 67 7.68 0.85 -8.26
C LYS A 67 8.89 -0.01 -8.63
N GLU A 68 8.72 -0.97 -9.54
CA GLU A 68 9.80 -1.83 -10.03
C GLU A 68 10.91 -1.03 -10.70
N TRP A 69 10.56 -0.09 -11.58
CA TRP A 69 11.53 0.77 -12.24
C TRP A 69 12.33 1.60 -11.22
N ARG A 70 11.65 2.16 -10.21
CA ARG A 70 12.31 2.91 -9.13
C ARG A 70 13.23 2.02 -8.30
N ALA A 71 12.78 0.83 -7.93
CA ALA A 71 13.57 -0.13 -7.17
C ALA A 71 14.85 -0.49 -7.93
N LYS A 72 14.73 -0.87 -9.21
CA LYS A 72 15.86 -1.17 -10.07
C LYS A 72 16.86 -0.01 -10.14
N ARG A 73 16.38 1.21 -10.39
CA ARG A 73 17.25 2.39 -10.48
C ARG A 73 17.99 2.69 -9.18
N LEU A 74 17.34 2.51 -8.03
CA LEU A 74 17.98 2.68 -6.73
C LEU A 74 19.04 1.59 -6.50
N THR A 75 18.73 0.34 -6.81
CA THR A 75 19.70 -0.77 -6.73
C THR A 75 20.93 -0.52 -7.61
N ASP A 76 20.73 -0.09 -8.86
CA ASP A 76 21.83 0.23 -9.78
C ASP A 76 22.71 1.37 -9.22
N THR A 77 22.09 2.39 -8.63
CA THR A 77 22.81 3.52 -8.01
C THR A 77 23.61 3.07 -6.79
N ILE A 78 23.03 2.23 -5.94
CA ILE A 78 23.72 1.66 -4.76
C ILE A 78 24.92 0.81 -5.20
N ASN A 79 24.76 0.01 -6.26
CA ASN A 79 25.85 -0.82 -6.78
C ASN A 79 27.01 0.04 -7.33
N ASP A 80 26.72 1.11 -8.07
CA ASP A 80 27.75 2.06 -8.54
C ASP A 80 28.49 2.74 -7.38
N LEU A 81 27.75 3.17 -6.35
CA LEU A 81 28.35 3.76 -5.14
C LEU A 81 29.22 2.75 -4.38
N ASN A 82 28.75 1.51 -4.22
CA ASN A 82 29.51 0.44 -3.58
C ASN A 82 30.79 0.14 -4.34
N GLN A 83 30.74 0.07 -5.68
CA GLN A 83 31.93 -0.15 -6.51
C GLN A 83 32.94 0.99 -6.37
N LYS A 84 32.47 2.26 -6.29
CA LYS A 84 33.33 3.42 -6.04
C LYS A 84 33.99 3.34 -4.67
N ILE A 85 33.23 3.00 -3.62
CA ILE A 85 33.75 2.85 -2.26
C ILE A 85 34.76 1.71 -2.20
N GLU A 86 34.48 0.56 -2.81
CA GLU A 86 35.40 -0.57 -2.85
C GLU A 86 36.72 -0.19 -3.54
N ASN A 87 36.63 0.49 -4.69
CA ASN A 87 37.80 0.98 -5.41
C ASN A 87 38.61 2.01 -4.62
N GLN A 88 37.95 2.88 -3.87
CA GLN A 88 38.64 3.78 -2.94
C GLN A 88 39.30 2.98 -1.82
N ASN A 89 38.59 2.04 -1.20
CA ASN A 89 39.12 1.22 -0.10
C ASN A 89 40.35 0.40 -0.50
N LYS A 90 40.50 0.00 -1.77
CA LYS A 90 41.75 -0.62 -2.28
C LYS A 90 42.99 0.27 -2.09
N LEU A 91 42.81 1.59 -2.02
CA LEU A 91 43.88 2.56 -1.79
C LEU A 91 44.08 2.88 -0.30
N LYS A 92 43.30 2.26 0.59
CA LYS A 92 43.37 2.43 2.04
C LYS A 92 44.34 1.40 2.61
N CYS A 93 45.21 1.81 3.54
CA CYS A 93 46.12 0.89 4.21
C CYS A 93 45.34 -0.12 5.07
N GLU A 94 45.60 -1.42 4.91
CA GLU A 94 44.94 -2.48 5.67
C GLU A 94 45.33 -2.49 7.17
N HIS A 95 46.54 -2.04 7.51
CA HIS A 95 47.02 -2.01 8.90
C HIS A 95 46.47 -0.84 9.72
N CYS A 96 46.42 0.37 9.15
CA CYS A 96 46.04 1.58 9.89
C CYS A 96 44.77 2.28 9.38
N GLY A 97 44.18 1.82 8.27
CA GLY A 97 42.96 2.38 7.71
C GLY A 97 43.11 3.80 7.14
N LYS A 98 44.33 4.30 6.92
CA LYS A 98 44.55 5.64 6.38
C LYS A 98 44.79 5.59 4.87
N PHE A 99 44.31 6.60 4.17
CA PHE A 99 44.64 6.84 2.77
C PHE A 99 46.01 7.53 2.67
N THR A 100 46.80 7.18 1.66
CA THR A 100 48.06 7.84 1.36
C THR A 100 47.83 9.25 0.80
N ARG A 101 48.62 10.23 1.25
CA ARG A 101 48.57 11.61 0.73
C ARG A 101 49.06 11.64 -0.72
N ILE A 102 48.30 12.29 -1.61
CA ILE A 102 48.77 12.61 -2.96
C ILE A 102 49.76 13.77 -2.84
N LEU A 103 51.02 13.53 -3.21
CA LEU A 103 52.03 14.57 -3.34
C LEU A 103 51.82 15.26 -4.71
N LYS A 104 51.45 16.53 -4.73
CA LYS A 104 51.50 17.34 -5.96
C LYS A 104 52.97 17.66 -6.25
N ILE A 105 53.47 17.19 -7.38
CA ILE A 105 54.76 17.58 -7.97
C ILE A 105 54.52 18.81 -8.84
#